data_AF-A0A8J5SXD6-F1
#
_entry.id   AF-A0A8J5SXD6-F1
#
_cell.length_a   1.000
_cell.length_b   1.000
_cell.length_c   1.000
_cell.angle_alpha   90.00
_cell.angle_beta   90.00
_cell.angle_gamma   90.00
#
_symmetry.space_group_name_H-M   'P 1'
#
loop_
_entity.id
_entity.type
_entity.pdbx_description
1 polymer ?
#
loop_
_entity_poly.entity_id
_entity_poly.type
_entity_poly.pdbx_seq_one_letter_code
_entity_poly.pdbx_strand_id
1 'polypeptide(L)'
;MGPSHRHPPPPPLAPGVLLVVVLLLLPASALPPAAAVGVNWGFSASHPLPATQVVRGILLPNSVPRVRLSAASSDALAALEGTGVAVTVGVPNELLRPLAASTKAAAAWVHDNVTRYSSGIRFEYIAVGDEPFLLNHMQQYQSFVVRAAANIQRALNDAKLSSKMKVVIPCSSDAYQNTSTLPSKAYFRPEVNETMAELLSFLANHSSPFMVELNPFSSFQHKKNLSLDYYLFQLLSHPISDGHIKYDNYFDASIDALITALTKAGFSNMDIIVGRAGWPSDGAVNATPAIAQSFMTGLVNHLTRKSGTPLRPKVLPIETYLFSLLDEDQRSIASGSYERHHGIFTFDGQAKYHVNLGQGSKALKNAPDVDYLPSKWCVLDNNGDMSNVSSSFSVACSSADCTALSPGGSCSELQKIKPHKFRFHFVKLKSLLASRINTSAYLSGHAPASRTIVAPSHVRLALWQAATRVMVCSGRSLPVLPLMMLLLLAVANNAAAVGGARPAPAMGLVGLAERLQLGGEGSQQCWEVLMEIKSCTGEIILFFLNGEAYLGPGCCRAIRVIEQSCWAADAMLSVIGFTPEEGDMLKGYCDAGDGDDAGGRQHGPPPPHAAPVLDCVAPVPAARKSLARHH
;
A
#
# COMPACT_ATOMS: atom_id res chain seq x y z
N MET A 1 6.48 -60.38 70.80
CA MET A 1 5.60 -59.43 70.11
C MET A 1 5.81 -58.06 70.74
N GLY A 2 6.54 -57.17 70.09
CA GLY A 2 6.71 -55.76 70.49
C GLY A 2 5.95 -54.84 69.51
N PRO A 3 5.54 -53.62 69.92
CA PRO A 3 4.49 -52.86 69.26
C PRO A 3 4.95 -52.15 67.97
N SER A 4 4.02 -52.04 67.03
CA SER A 4 4.17 -51.40 65.72
C SER A 4 4.26 -49.88 65.83
N HIS A 5 5.36 -49.30 65.33
CA HIS A 5 5.49 -47.86 65.10
C HIS A 5 4.70 -47.47 63.84
N ARG A 6 3.70 -46.59 63.99
CA ARG A 6 3.07 -45.86 62.88
C ARG A 6 3.73 -44.49 62.75
N HIS A 7 4.23 -44.16 61.56
CA HIS A 7 4.67 -42.81 61.22
C HIS A 7 3.46 -41.87 61.04
N PRO A 8 3.57 -40.58 61.42
CA PRO A 8 2.53 -39.59 61.17
C PRO A 8 2.49 -39.17 59.69
N PRO A 9 1.32 -38.77 59.16
CA PRO A 9 1.19 -38.30 57.78
C PRO A 9 1.87 -36.94 57.59
N PRO A 10 2.34 -36.62 56.37
CA PRO A 10 2.97 -35.35 56.07
C PRO A 10 1.98 -34.18 56.19
N PRO A 11 2.47 -32.96 56.52
CA PRO A 11 1.62 -31.80 56.71
C PRO A 11 0.98 -31.34 55.39
N PRO A 12 -0.22 -30.72 55.44
CA PRO A 12 -0.90 -30.23 54.25
C PRO A 12 -0.10 -29.07 53.64
N LEU A 13 0.13 -29.14 52.33
CA LEU A 13 0.78 -28.08 51.56
C LEU A 13 -0.02 -26.78 51.67
N ALA A 14 0.68 -25.68 51.99
CA ALA A 14 0.07 -24.37 52.14
C ALA A 14 -0.60 -23.91 50.83
N PRO A 15 -1.80 -23.31 50.88
CA PRO A 15 -2.58 -22.94 49.70
C PRO A 15 -1.85 -21.99 48.73
N GLY A 16 -0.84 -21.25 49.20
CA GLY A 16 0.00 -20.40 48.36
C GLY A 16 0.95 -21.16 47.42
N VAL A 17 1.41 -22.36 47.80
CA VAL A 17 2.32 -23.16 46.95
C VAL A 17 1.56 -23.83 45.81
N LEU A 18 0.30 -24.23 46.05
CA LEU A 18 -0.57 -24.79 45.03
C LEU A 18 -0.91 -23.77 43.93
N LEU A 19 -1.10 -22.49 44.31
CA LEU A 19 -1.41 -21.41 43.35
C LEU A 19 -0.22 -21.13 42.41
N VAL A 20 1.01 -21.15 42.92
CA VAL A 20 2.23 -20.92 42.12
C VAL A 20 2.50 -22.09 41.17
N VAL A 21 2.27 -23.33 41.62
CA VAL A 21 2.42 -24.53 40.77
C VAL A 21 1.33 -24.58 39.68
N VAL A 22 0.10 -24.15 39.97
CA VAL A 22 -0.98 -24.04 38.97
C VAL A 22 -0.70 -22.93 37.95
N LEU A 23 -0.08 -21.81 38.34
CA LEU A 23 0.34 -20.75 37.41
C LEU A 23 1.53 -21.16 36.52
N LEU A 24 2.42 -22.03 37.00
CA LEU A 24 3.56 -22.56 36.22
C LEU A 24 3.19 -23.76 35.33
N LEU A 25 2.06 -24.43 35.60
CA LEU A 25 1.52 -25.56 34.82
C LEU A 25 0.41 -25.17 33.84
N LEU A 26 0.02 -23.89 33.79
CA LEU A 26 -0.76 -23.40 32.65
C LEU A 26 0.14 -23.53 31.41
N PRO A 27 -0.18 -24.41 30.43
CA PRO A 27 0.51 -24.33 29.16
C PRO A 27 0.35 -22.89 28.70
N ALA A 28 1.47 -22.25 28.32
CA ALA A 28 1.40 -21.00 27.57
C ALA A 28 0.45 -21.30 26.41
N SER A 29 -0.78 -20.83 26.52
CA SER A 29 -1.76 -20.90 25.45
C SER A 29 -1.17 -20.01 24.38
N ALA A 30 -0.37 -20.61 23.50
CA ALA A 30 -0.14 -20.06 22.18
C ALA A 30 -1.53 -19.70 21.69
N LEU A 31 -1.80 -18.40 21.54
CA LEU A 31 -3.02 -17.97 20.88
C LEU A 31 -3.12 -18.84 19.63
N PRO A 32 -4.19 -19.63 19.46
CA PRO A 32 -4.33 -20.39 18.23
C PRO A 32 -4.28 -19.33 17.13
N PRO A 33 -3.30 -19.40 16.20
CA PRO A 33 -3.10 -18.33 15.25
C PRO A 33 -4.46 -18.02 14.63
N ALA A 34 -4.86 -16.74 14.66
CA ALA A 34 -5.77 -16.26 13.66
C ALA A 34 -5.27 -16.83 12.32
N ALA A 35 -6.17 -17.39 11.49
CA ALA A 35 -5.82 -18.06 10.23
C ALA A 35 -4.57 -17.40 9.63
N ALA A 36 -3.45 -18.13 9.55
CA ALA A 36 -2.15 -17.49 9.56
C ALA A 36 -2.00 -16.54 8.36
N VAL A 37 -2.04 -15.24 8.66
CA VAL A 37 -1.92 -14.18 7.66
C VAL A 37 -0.44 -13.92 7.43
N GLY A 38 0.02 -14.16 6.21
CA GLY A 38 1.34 -13.77 5.74
C GLY A 38 1.28 -12.54 4.82
N VAL A 39 2.42 -12.04 4.39
CA VAL A 39 2.53 -11.01 3.35
C VAL A 39 3.49 -11.45 2.25
N ASN A 40 3.21 -11.07 1.01
CA ASN A 40 4.17 -11.22 -0.09
C ASN A 40 5.16 -10.06 -0.08
N TRP A 41 6.46 -10.36 -0.16
CA TRP A 41 7.52 -9.37 -0.30
C TRP A 41 8.25 -9.60 -1.62
N GLY A 42 8.00 -8.70 -2.57
CA GLY A 42 8.69 -8.67 -3.86
C GLY A 42 9.87 -7.72 -3.88
N PHE A 43 10.68 -7.84 -4.93
CA PHE A 43 11.95 -7.11 -5.08
C PHE A 43 11.99 -6.26 -6.35
N SER A 44 10.87 -6.11 -7.07
CA SER A 44 10.81 -5.37 -8.33
C SER A 44 10.65 -3.87 -8.06
N ALA A 45 11.62 -3.30 -7.35
CA ALA A 45 11.68 -1.88 -7.05
C ALA A 45 12.95 -1.27 -7.64
N SER A 46 12.86 -0.07 -8.19
CA SER A 46 14.02 0.69 -8.66
C SER A 46 14.94 1.09 -7.50
N HIS A 47 14.33 1.34 -6.33
CA HIS A 47 14.99 1.77 -5.10
C HIS A 47 14.45 0.95 -3.93
N PRO A 48 14.84 -0.32 -3.82
CA PRO A 48 14.36 -1.18 -2.75
C PRO A 48 14.86 -0.65 -1.41
N LEU A 49 13.98 -0.63 -0.41
CA LEU A 49 14.39 -0.42 0.97
C LEU A 49 15.42 -1.50 1.38
N PRO A 50 16.43 -1.15 2.18
CA PRO A 50 17.32 -2.12 2.79
C PRO A 50 16.53 -3.24 3.49
N ALA A 51 16.91 -4.49 3.26
CA ALA A 51 16.19 -5.64 3.82
C ALA A 51 16.05 -5.56 5.36
N THR A 52 17.07 -5.04 6.05
CA THR A 52 17.03 -4.81 7.49
C THR A 52 15.98 -3.78 7.91
N GLN A 53 15.78 -2.71 7.13
CA GLN A 53 14.72 -1.73 7.36
C GLN A 53 13.34 -2.35 7.12
N VAL A 54 13.17 -3.18 6.08
CA VAL A 54 11.89 -3.87 5.86
C VAL A 54 11.59 -4.82 7.01
N VAL A 55 12.55 -5.65 7.43
CA VAL A 55 12.31 -6.63 8.50
C VAL A 55 12.11 -5.96 9.85
N ARG A 56 13.03 -5.07 10.27
CA ARG A 56 13.00 -4.46 11.61
C ARG A 56 12.08 -3.25 11.71
N GLY A 57 11.82 -2.55 10.61
CA GLY A 57 10.97 -1.37 10.55
C GLY A 57 9.53 -1.67 10.18
N ILE A 58 9.28 -2.69 9.34
CA ILE A 58 7.94 -3.01 8.86
C ILE A 58 7.47 -4.37 9.39
N LEU A 59 8.13 -5.48 9.09
CA LEU A 59 7.59 -6.81 9.41
C LEU A 59 7.41 -7.03 10.93
N LEU A 60 8.46 -6.82 11.72
CA LEU A 60 8.44 -7.04 13.16
C LEU A 60 7.54 -6.06 13.91
N PRO A 61 7.60 -4.74 13.67
CA PRO A 61 6.74 -3.78 14.39
C PRO A 61 5.25 -3.93 14.05
N ASN A 62 4.94 -4.46 12.86
CA ASN A 62 3.57 -4.80 12.46
C ASN A 62 3.18 -6.24 12.80
N SER A 63 4.03 -6.98 13.54
CA SER A 63 3.79 -8.36 14.01
C SER A 63 3.42 -9.34 12.89
N VAL A 64 4.03 -9.18 11.72
CA VAL A 64 3.83 -10.09 10.58
C VAL A 64 4.47 -11.44 10.88
N PRO A 65 3.68 -12.53 10.97
CA PRO A 65 4.20 -13.82 11.41
C PRO A 65 4.87 -14.61 10.28
N ARG A 66 4.52 -14.32 9.01
CA ARG A 66 5.02 -15.04 7.84
C ARG A 66 5.26 -14.10 6.67
N VAL A 67 6.31 -14.39 5.91
CA VAL A 67 6.64 -13.66 4.68
C VAL A 67 6.90 -14.65 3.56
N ARG A 68 6.36 -14.36 2.39
CA ARG A 68 6.68 -15.05 1.14
C ARG A 68 7.53 -14.14 0.28
N LEU A 69 8.79 -14.51 0.09
CA LEU A 69 9.71 -13.82 -0.80
C LEU A 69 9.42 -14.23 -2.24
N SER A 70 9.36 -13.27 -3.17
CA SER A 70 9.15 -13.58 -4.60
C SER A 70 10.30 -14.38 -5.21
N ALA A 71 11.51 -14.23 -4.66
CA ALA A 71 12.71 -14.97 -5.03
C ALA A 71 13.60 -15.22 -3.80
N ALA A 72 14.62 -16.06 -3.92
CA ALA A 72 15.68 -16.11 -2.94
C ALA A 72 16.53 -14.82 -2.99
N SER A 73 16.76 -14.19 -1.84
CA SER A 73 17.61 -13.00 -1.69
C SER A 73 18.47 -13.16 -0.45
N SER A 74 19.80 -13.10 -0.62
CA SER A 74 20.75 -13.22 0.49
C SER A 74 20.51 -12.17 1.57
N ASP A 75 20.19 -10.94 1.16
CA ASP A 75 20.03 -9.81 2.06
C ASP A 75 18.72 -9.93 2.86
N ALA A 76 17.65 -10.35 2.19
CA ALA A 76 16.37 -10.62 2.85
C ALA A 76 16.48 -11.79 3.84
N LEU A 77 17.12 -12.89 3.43
CA LEU A 77 17.33 -14.06 4.28
C LEU A 77 18.21 -13.72 5.48
N ALA A 78 19.33 -13.01 5.29
CA ALA A 78 20.19 -12.57 6.38
C ALA A 78 19.45 -11.64 7.36
N ALA A 79 18.59 -10.75 6.87
CA ALA A 79 17.79 -9.87 7.73
C ALA A 79 16.70 -10.61 8.52
N LEU A 80 16.18 -11.74 7.99
CA LEU A 80 15.17 -12.58 8.63
C LEU A 80 15.75 -13.58 9.63
N GLU A 81 17.06 -13.80 9.63
CA GLU A 81 17.73 -14.74 10.54
C GLU A 81 17.51 -14.36 12.01
N GLY A 82 17.10 -15.33 12.83
CA GLY A 82 16.85 -15.15 14.25
C GLY A 82 15.58 -14.36 14.60
N THR A 83 14.80 -13.93 13.61
CA THR A 83 13.59 -13.12 13.85
C THR A 83 12.36 -13.94 14.24
N GLY A 84 12.35 -15.23 13.89
CA GLY A 84 11.21 -16.13 14.11
C GLY A 84 10.07 -15.97 13.09
N VAL A 85 10.14 -15.00 12.18
CA VAL A 85 9.20 -14.86 11.05
C VAL A 85 9.36 -16.08 10.14
N ALA A 86 8.25 -16.73 9.81
CA ALA A 86 8.28 -17.91 8.96
C ALA A 86 8.40 -17.53 7.48
N VAL A 87 9.18 -18.29 6.72
CA VAL A 87 9.61 -17.90 5.37
C VAL A 87 9.20 -18.94 4.33
N THR A 88 8.50 -18.44 3.30
CA THR A 88 8.37 -19.11 2.00
C THR A 88 9.33 -18.45 1.01
N VAL A 89 10.14 -19.24 0.30
CA VAL A 89 11.08 -18.74 -0.71
C VAL A 89 10.59 -19.09 -2.11
N GLY A 90 10.46 -18.07 -2.97
CA GLY A 90 10.12 -18.25 -4.38
C GLY A 90 11.31 -18.69 -5.23
N VAL A 91 11.02 -19.49 -6.26
CA VAL A 91 11.92 -19.82 -7.37
C VAL A 91 11.37 -19.12 -8.61
N PRO A 92 12.07 -18.13 -9.18
CA PRO A 92 11.63 -17.45 -10.40
C PRO A 92 11.49 -18.39 -11.60
N ASN A 93 10.62 -18.02 -12.55
CA ASN A 93 10.32 -18.84 -13.73
C ASN A 93 11.55 -19.11 -14.61
N GLU A 94 12.51 -18.19 -14.64
CA GLU A 94 13.75 -18.29 -15.42
C GLU A 94 14.63 -19.47 -14.95
N LEU A 95 14.50 -19.87 -13.68
CA LEU A 95 15.26 -20.97 -13.10
C LEU A 95 14.60 -22.34 -13.32
N LEU A 96 13.34 -22.42 -13.77
CA LEU A 96 12.65 -23.69 -13.92
C LEU A 96 13.35 -24.64 -14.89
N ARG A 97 13.78 -24.13 -16.06
CA ARG A 97 14.49 -24.94 -17.06
C ARG A 97 15.83 -25.50 -16.54
N PRO A 98 16.79 -24.68 -16.03
CA PRO A 98 18.05 -25.22 -15.55
C PRO A 98 17.88 -26.18 -14.35
N LEU A 99 16.93 -25.89 -13.44
CA LEU A 99 16.66 -26.75 -12.28
C LEU A 99 15.99 -28.08 -12.67
N ALA A 100 15.14 -28.10 -13.68
CA ALA A 100 14.57 -29.33 -14.23
C ALA A 100 15.63 -30.20 -14.93
N ALA A 101 16.58 -29.56 -15.62
CA ALA A 101 17.62 -30.22 -16.40
C ALA A 101 18.72 -30.86 -15.54
N SER A 102 18.99 -30.33 -14.35
CA SER A 102 20.14 -30.75 -13.53
C SER A 102 19.80 -30.88 -12.05
N THR A 103 19.90 -32.10 -11.53
CA THR A 103 19.80 -32.38 -10.08
C THR A 103 20.89 -31.69 -9.28
N LYS A 104 22.10 -31.56 -9.86
CA LYS A 104 23.20 -30.82 -9.25
C LYS A 104 22.90 -29.33 -9.15
N ALA A 105 22.24 -28.75 -10.15
CA ALA A 105 21.82 -27.34 -10.10
C ALA A 105 20.75 -27.13 -9.02
N ALA A 106 19.78 -28.04 -8.89
CA ALA A 106 18.81 -28.01 -7.79
C ALA A 106 19.46 -28.16 -6.41
N ALA A 107 20.42 -29.08 -6.26
CA ALA A 107 21.16 -29.24 -5.01
C ALA A 107 21.97 -27.98 -4.65
N ALA A 108 22.63 -27.35 -5.63
CA ALA A 108 23.33 -26.08 -5.42
C ALA A 108 22.38 -24.95 -5.02
N TRP A 109 21.23 -24.83 -5.69
CA TRP A 109 20.21 -23.83 -5.35
C TRP A 109 19.67 -24.01 -3.92
N VAL A 110 19.37 -25.25 -3.53
CA VAL A 110 18.94 -25.58 -2.15
C VAL A 110 20.06 -25.31 -1.15
N HIS A 111 21.31 -25.64 -1.51
CA HIS A 111 22.44 -25.36 -0.64
C HIS A 111 22.55 -23.87 -0.32
N ASP A 112 22.60 -23.05 -1.38
CA ASP A 112 22.90 -21.62 -1.28
C ASP A 112 21.75 -20.80 -0.68
N ASN A 113 20.49 -21.17 -0.97
CA ASN A 113 19.33 -20.38 -0.57
C ASN A 113 18.59 -20.92 0.65
N VAL A 114 18.85 -22.17 1.05
CA VAL A 114 18.10 -22.82 2.14
C VAL A 114 19.06 -23.36 3.20
N THR A 115 19.92 -24.32 2.87
CA THR A 115 20.70 -25.03 3.90
C THR A 115 21.63 -24.10 4.67
N ARG A 116 22.23 -23.11 3.98
CA ARG A 116 23.10 -22.08 4.57
C ARG A 116 22.43 -21.29 5.70
N TYR A 117 21.12 -21.11 5.63
CA TYR A 117 20.33 -20.30 6.59
C TYR A 117 19.45 -21.15 7.51
N SER A 118 19.45 -22.47 7.35
CA SER A 118 18.47 -23.39 7.95
C SER A 118 18.51 -23.49 9.48
N SER A 119 19.59 -23.01 10.12
CA SER A 119 19.71 -22.94 11.58
C SER A 119 19.06 -21.71 12.19
N GLY A 120 19.00 -20.59 11.45
CA GLY A 120 18.53 -19.31 11.96
C GLY A 120 17.22 -18.83 11.35
N ILE A 121 16.79 -19.41 10.21
CA ILE A 121 15.52 -19.09 9.55
C ILE A 121 14.51 -20.23 9.73
N ARG A 122 13.27 -19.86 10.02
CA ARG A 122 12.12 -20.77 10.03
C ARG A 122 11.54 -20.89 8.62
N PHE A 123 12.11 -21.77 7.80
CA PHE A 123 11.54 -22.10 6.48
C PHE A 123 10.31 -23.00 6.60
N GLU A 124 9.32 -22.77 5.73
CA GLU A 124 8.10 -23.59 5.66
C GLU A 124 7.82 -24.10 4.25
N TYR A 125 8.05 -23.27 3.22
CA TYR A 125 7.79 -23.67 1.84
C TYR A 125 8.86 -23.16 0.85
N ILE A 126 9.04 -23.90 -0.24
CA ILE A 126 9.63 -23.40 -1.48
C ILE A 126 8.52 -23.34 -2.53
N ALA A 127 8.24 -22.13 -3.02
CA ALA A 127 7.26 -21.89 -4.08
C ALA A 127 7.98 -21.92 -5.44
N VAL A 128 7.79 -23.00 -6.20
CA VAL A 128 8.51 -23.24 -7.46
C VAL A 128 7.76 -22.64 -8.64
N GLY A 129 8.29 -21.54 -9.18
CA GLY A 129 7.68 -20.74 -10.24
C GLY A 129 6.83 -19.59 -9.70
N ASP A 130 6.52 -18.65 -10.58
CA ASP A 130 5.53 -17.58 -10.37
C ASP A 130 4.40 -17.80 -11.39
N GLU A 131 3.31 -18.40 -10.94
CA GLU A 131 2.16 -18.83 -11.76
C GLU A 131 2.52 -19.49 -13.11
N PRO A 132 3.31 -20.57 -13.14
CA PRO A 132 3.74 -21.25 -14.37
C PRO A 132 2.58 -21.75 -15.26
N PHE A 133 1.35 -21.83 -14.72
CA PHE A 133 0.13 -22.20 -15.43
C PHE A 133 -0.73 -21.01 -15.87
N LEU A 134 -0.27 -19.77 -15.72
CA LEU A 134 -0.99 -18.58 -16.16
C LEU A 134 -1.27 -18.65 -17.67
N LEU A 135 -2.48 -18.30 -18.11
CA LEU A 135 -2.87 -18.34 -19.53
C LEU A 135 -1.89 -17.57 -20.44
N ASN A 136 -1.42 -16.41 -19.98
CA ASN A 136 -0.53 -15.53 -20.75
C ASN A 136 0.87 -16.11 -20.97
N HIS A 137 1.27 -17.14 -20.21
CA HIS A 137 2.55 -17.82 -20.43
C HIS A 137 2.51 -18.87 -21.54
N MET A 138 1.36 -19.12 -22.17
CA MET A 138 1.23 -20.01 -23.33
C MET A 138 1.97 -21.36 -23.16
N GLN A 139 1.83 -21.97 -21.98
CA GLN A 139 2.46 -23.25 -21.61
C GLN A 139 4.00 -23.28 -21.57
N GLN A 140 4.69 -22.14 -21.65
CA GLN A 140 6.16 -22.04 -21.71
C GLN A 140 6.89 -22.82 -20.61
N TYR A 141 6.31 -22.93 -19.42
CA TYR A 141 6.94 -23.50 -18.23
C TYR A 141 6.47 -24.92 -17.88
N GLN A 142 5.42 -25.42 -18.52
CA GLN A 142 4.74 -26.66 -18.10
C GLN A 142 5.65 -27.88 -18.15
N SER A 143 6.48 -28.00 -19.18
CA SER A 143 7.42 -29.11 -19.35
C SER A 143 8.56 -29.15 -18.33
N PHE A 144 8.77 -28.07 -17.57
CA PHE A 144 9.89 -27.94 -16.63
C PHE A 144 9.43 -27.92 -15.18
N VAL A 145 8.27 -27.34 -14.87
CA VAL A 145 7.92 -26.95 -13.50
C VAL A 145 7.85 -28.12 -12.52
N VAL A 146 7.16 -29.21 -12.87
CA VAL A 146 7.01 -30.39 -11.99
C VAL A 146 8.37 -31.09 -11.79
N ARG A 147 9.18 -31.17 -12.85
CA ARG A 147 10.53 -31.76 -12.78
C ARG A 147 11.50 -30.92 -11.96
N ALA A 148 11.43 -29.59 -12.06
CA ALA A 148 12.21 -28.68 -11.22
C ALA A 148 11.83 -28.86 -9.74
N ALA A 149 10.53 -28.89 -9.43
CA ALA A 149 10.02 -29.15 -8.08
C ALA A 149 10.49 -30.51 -7.54
N ALA A 150 10.45 -31.57 -8.36
CA ALA A 150 10.94 -32.90 -7.98
C ALA A 150 12.45 -32.93 -7.69
N ASN A 151 13.26 -32.20 -8.48
CA ASN A 151 14.70 -32.10 -8.23
C ASN A 151 15.01 -31.32 -6.95
N ILE A 152 14.28 -30.24 -6.67
CA ILE A 152 14.37 -29.49 -5.40
C ILE A 152 13.97 -30.39 -4.23
N GLN A 153 12.86 -31.12 -4.34
CA GLN A 153 12.38 -32.04 -3.31
C GLN A 153 13.41 -33.14 -3.01
N ARG A 154 14.10 -33.66 -4.02
CA ARG A 154 15.22 -34.59 -3.83
C ARG A 154 16.35 -33.94 -3.04
N ALA A 155 16.78 -32.75 -3.42
CA ALA A 155 17.82 -32.03 -2.70
C ALA A 155 17.44 -31.74 -1.23
N LEU A 156 16.17 -31.45 -0.95
CA LEU A 156 15.67 -31.32 0.43
C LEU A 156 15.72 -32.64 1.22
N ASN A 157 15.41 -33.76 0.57
CA ASN A 157 15.52 -35.08 1.18
C ASN A 157 16.98 -35.39 1.54
N ASP A 158 17.89 -35.14 0.60
CA ASP A 158 19.33 -35.36 0.80
C ASP A 158 19.88 -34.47 1.93
N ALA A 159 19.39 -33.23 2.04
CA ALA A 159 19.70 -32.31 3.13
C ALA A 159 18.94 -32.59 4.44
N LYS A 160 18.06 -33.60 4.49
CA LYS A 160 17.20 -33.94 5.65
C LYS A 160 16.30 -32.78 6.12
N LEU A 161 15.82 -31.96 5.18
CA LEU A 161 14.96 -30.80 5.45
C LEU A 161 13.49 -31.01 5.04
N SER A 162 13.15 -32.11 4.37
CA SER A 162 11.79 -32.37 3.84
C SER A 162 10.69 -32.56 4.89
N SER A 163 11.05 -32.73 6.16
CA SER A 163 10.12 -32.70 7.29
C SER A 163 9.87 -31.29 7.83
N LYS A 164 10.79 -30.35 7.59
CA LYS A 164 10.68 -28.95 8.05
C LYS A 164 10.02 -28.04 7.03
N MET A 165 10.19 -28.35 5.74
CA MET A 165 9.67 -27.53 4.66
C MET A 165 9.16 -28.35 3.49
N LYS A 166 8.17 -27.81 2.78
CA LYS A 166 7.49 -28.47 1.66
C LYS A 166 7.68 -27.72 0.35
N VAL A 167 7.59 -28.44 -0.77
CA VAL A 167 7.67 -27.85 -2.11
C VAL A 167 6.26 -27.66 -2.64
N VAL A 168 5.93 -26.44 -3.04
CA VAL A 168 4.62 -26.07 -3.60
C VAL A 168 4.81 -25.39 -4.95
N ILE A 169 3.75 -25.38 -5.77
CA ILE A 169 3.75 -24.69 -7.06
C ILE A 169 2.60 -23.68 -7.06
N PRO A 170 2.89 -22.37 -7.13
CA PRO A 170 1.90 -21.30 -7.28
C PRO A 170 1.01 -21.50 -8.51
N CYS A 171 -0.30 -21.71 -8.32
CA CYS A 171 -1.23 -21.89 -9.43
C CYS A 171 -2.24 -20.74 -9.49
N SER A 172 -2.27 -20.05 -10.63
CA SER A 172 -3.23 -18.98 -10.92
C SER A 172 -4.68 -19.49 -10.90
N SER A 173 -5.62 -18.65 -10.45
CA SER A 173 -7.05 -19.03 -10.38
C SER A 173 -7.66 -19.37 -11.74
N ASP A 174 -7.09 -18.84 -12.84
CA ASP A 174 -7.53 -19.18 -14.19
C ASP A 174 -7.29 -20.66 -14.55
N ALA A 175 -6.41 -21.38 -13.83
CA ALA A 175 -6.06 -22.77 -14.11
C ALA A 175 -7.21 -23.75 -13.90
N TYR A 176 -8.20 -23.37 -13.07
CA TYR A 176 -9.33 -24.21 -12.69
C TYR A 176 -10.70 -23.52 -12.78
N GLN A 177 -10.72 -22.20 -13.00
CA GLN A 177 -11.96 -21.47 -13.24
C GLN A 177 -12.31 -21.53 -14.73
N ASN A 178 -13.53 -21.98 -15.03
CA ASN A 178 -14.06 -22.00 -16.38
C ASN A 178 -14.81 -20.69 -16.72
N THR A 179 -15.38 -20.62 -17.91
CA THR A 179 -16.24 -19.49 -18.34
C THR A 179 -17.56 -19.40 -17.57
N SER A 180 -17.96 -20.47 -16.88
CA SER A 180 -19.12 -20.46 -15.99
C SER A 180 -18.73 -19.78 -14.68
N THR A 181 -19.56 -18.84 -14.22
CA THR A 181 -19.35 -18.16 -12.94
C THR A 181 -19.63 -19.04 -11.72
N LEU A 182 -19.88 -20.34 -11.89
CA LEU A 182 -20.37 -21.25 -10.87
C LEU A 182 -19.27 -22.21 -10.36
N PRO A 183 -18.95 -22.17 -9.05
CA PRO A 183 -17.93 -23.04 -8.43
C PRO A 183 -18.11 -24.54 -8.68
N SER A 184 -19.33 -25.07 -8.64
CA SER A 184 -19.67 -26.48 -8.85
C SER A 184 -19.29 -27.01 -10.24
N LYS A 185 -19.14 -26.10 -11.21
CA LYS A 185 -18.77 -26.45 -12.58
C LYS A 185 -17.27 -26.41 -12.82
N ALA A 186 -16.46 -25.95 -11.87
CA ALA A 186 -15.02 -25.80 -12.04
C ALA A 186 -14.30 -27.12 -12.38
N TYR A 187 -13.26 -27.02 -13.18
CA TYR A 187 -12.36 -28.11 -13.59
C TYR A 187 -11.04 -27.51 -14.08
N PHE A 188 -9.94 -28.25 -13.97
CA PHE A 188 -8.66 -27.80 -14.53
C PHE A 188 -8.73 -27.68 -16.04
N ARG A 189 -8.19 -26.59 -16.59
CA ARG A 189 -8.27 -26.33 -18.03
C ARG A 189 -7.67 -27.49 -18.83
N PRO A 190 -8.28 -27.90 -19.97
CA PRO A 190 -7.82 -29.06 -20.73
C PRO A 190 -6.35 -28.95 -21.15
N GLU A 191 -5.90 -27.74 -21.48
CA GLU A 191 -4.54 -27.46 -21.95
C GLU A 191 -3.46 -27.68 -20.89
N VAL A 192 -3.83 -27.77 -19.61
CA VAL A 192 -2.87 -27.98 -18.50
C VAL A 192 -3.14 -29.26 -17.73
N ASN A 193 -4.17 -30.02 -18.11
CA ASN A 193 -4.72 -31.11 -17.30
C ASN A 193 -3.71 -32.24 -17.04
N GLU A 194 -2.92 -32.62 -18.06
CA GLU A 194 -1.88 -33.65 -17.91
C GLU A 194 -0.80 -33.24 -16.90
N THR A 195 -0.20 -32.07 -17.11
CA THR A 195 0.80 -31.51 -16.19
C THR A 195 0.22 -31.28 -14.79
N MET A 196 -1.05 -30.90 -14.70
CA MET A 196 -1.73 -30.72 -13.41
C MET A 196 -1.94 -32.05 -12.69
N ALA A 197 -2.27 -33.14 -13.40
CA ALA A 197 -2.36 -34.47 -12.79
C ALA A 197 -1.01 -34.94 -12.24
N GLU A 198 0.09 -34.66 -12.97
CA GLU A 198 1.45 -34.90 -12.48
C GLU A 198 1.76 -34.08 -11.22
N LEU A 199 1.40 -32.79 -11.22
CA LEU A 199 1.57 -31.90 -10.07
C LEU A 199 0.79 -32.40 -8.85
N LEU A 200 -0.50 -32.71 -9.01
CA LEU A 200 -1.33 -33.17 -7.89
C LEU A 200 -0.81 -34.48 -7.28
N SER A 201 -0.35 -35.40 -8.14
CA SER A 201 0.32 -36.62 -7.70
C SER A 201 1.62 -36.33 -6.95
N PHE A 202 2.44 -35.41 -7.45
CA PHE A 202 3.66 -34.95 -6.78
C PHE A 202 3.36 -34.36 -5.39
N LEU A 203 2.38 -33.46 -5.29
CA LEU A 203 1.99 -32.81 -4.03
C LEU A 203 1.49 -33.84 -3.02
N ALA A 204 0.60 -34.75 -3.44
CA ALA A 204 0.05 -35.80 -2.59
C ALA A 204 1.15 -36.74 -2.05
N ASN A 205 2.08 -37.17 -2.91
CA ASN A 205 3.19 -38.06 -2.52
C ASN A 205 4.14 -37.46 -1.49
N HIS A 206 4.22 -36.13 -1.41
CA HIS A 206 5.11 -35.41 -0.48
C HIS A 206 4.36 -34.72 0.67
N SER A 207 3.04 -34.95 0.76
CA SER A 207 2.14 -34.27 1.72
C SER A 207 2.31 -32.74 1.66
N SER A 208 2.39 -32.22 0.43
CA SER A 208 2.49 -30.78 0.17
C SER A 208 1.11 -30.22 -0.20
N PRO A 209 0.76 -29.01 0.29
CA PRO A 209 -0.52 -28.39 -0.03
C PRO A 209 -0.54 -27.82 -1.45
N PHE A 210 -1.74 -27.61 -1.98
CA PHE A 210 -1.96 -26.86 -3.21
C PHE A 210 -1.89 -25.36 -2.92
N MET A 211 -1.00 -24.63 -3.59
CA MET A 211 -0.88 -23.18 -3.45
C MET A 211 -1.63 -22.49 -4.59
N VAL A 212 -2.64 -21.69 -4.25
CA VAL A 212 -3.46 -20.95 -5.20
C VAL A 212 -3.20 -19.45 -5.13
N GLU A 213 -3.07 -18.82 -6.29
CA GLU A 213 -2.91 -17.38 -6.45
C GLU A 213 -4.24 -16.75 -6.85
N LEU A 214 -4.84 -15.96 -5.95
CA LEU A 214 -6.15 -15.34 -6.17
C LEU A 214 -6.00 -13.89 -6.65
N ASN A 215 -6.64 -13.58 -7.78
CA ASN A 215 -6.62 -12.24 -8.38
C ASN A 215 -8.04 -11.65 -8.47
N PRO A 216 -8.61 -11.19 -7.34
CA PRO A 216 -9.97 -10.65 -7.32
C PRO A 216 -10.13 -9.42 -8.22
N PHE A 217 -9.13 -8.53 -8.24
CA PHE A 217 -9.19 -7.33 -9.09
C PHE A 217 -9.21 -7.67 -10.59
N SER A 218 -8.31 -8.55 -11.05
CA SER A 218 -8.32 -9.02 -12.43
C SER A 218 -9.65 -9.73 -12.76
N SER A 219 -10.16 -10.58 -11.86
CA SER A 219 -11.47 -11.20 -12.06
C SER A 219 -12.59 -10.16 -12.17
N PHE A 220 -12.58 -9.10 -11.36
CA PHE A 220 -13.56 -8.02 -11.40
C PHE A 220 -13.51 -7.25 -12.72
N GLN A 221 -12.31 -6.94 -13.24
CA GLN A 221 -12.14 -6.27 -14.52
C GLN A 221 -12.70 -7.09 -15.70
N HIS A 222 -12.52 -8.42 -15.67
CA HIS A 222 -13.00 -9.31 -16.73
C HIS A 222 -14.49 -9.67 -16.58
N LYS A 223 -15.03 -9.77 -15.35
CA LYS A 223 -16.42 -10.15 -15.07
C LYS A 223 -17.31 -8.94 -14.75
N LYS A 224 -17.65 -8.17 -15.80
CA LYS A 224 -18.46 -6.94 -15.69
C LYS A 224 -19.85 -7.08 -15.07
N ASN A 225 -20.36 -8.31 -14.93
CA ASN A 225 -21.70 -8.58 -14.40
C ASN A 225 -21.73 -8.78 -12.87
N LEU A 226 -20.57 -8.79 -12.20
CA LEU A 226 -20.49 -8.95 -10.75
C LEU A 226 -20.27 -7.59 -10.08
N SER A 227 -21.00 -7.32 -9.01
CA SER A 227 -20.85 -6.08 -8.24
C SER A 227 -19.48 -6.01 -7.58
N LEU A 228 -18.94 -4.79 -7.44
CA LEU A 228 -17.75 -4.54 -6.63
C LEU A 228 -17.94 -5.05 -5.18
N ASP A 229 -19.14 -4.91 -4.62
CA ASP A 229 -19.48 -5.33 -3.25
C ASP A 229 -19.25 -6.82 -3.00
N TYR A 230 -19.43 -7.65 -4.03
CA TYR A 230 -19.17 -9.10 -4.00
C TYR A 230 -17.68 -9.41 -3.80
N TYR A 231 -16.79 -8.54 -4.28
CA TYR A 231 -15.35 -8.68 -4.06
C TYR A 231 -14.90 -8.07 -2.73
N LEU A 232 -15.61 -7.04 -2.24
CA LEU A 232 -15.25 -6.29 -1.03
C LEU A 232 -15.81 -6.88 0.28
N PHE A 233 -16.44 -8.07 0.23
CA PHE A 233 -17.05 -8.72 1.40
C PHE A 233 -18.15 -7.89 2.08
N GLN A 234 -18.90 -7.09 1.31
CA GLN A 234 -19.95 -6.23 1.85
C GLN A 234 -21.30 -6.95 1.98
N LEU A 235 -22.08 -6.58 3.00
CA LEU A 235 -23.37 -7.22 3.32
C LEU A 235 -24.44 -7.07 2.23
N LEU A 236 -24.33 -6.04 1.38
CA LEU A 236 -25.28 -5.77 0.29
C LEU A 236 -24.87 -6.44 -1.05
N SER A 237 -23.86 -7.32 -1.03
CA SER A 237 -23.47 -8.09 -2.20
C SER A 237 -24.64 -8.93 -2.72
N HIS A 238 -24.82 -9.00 -4.04
CA HIS A 238 -25.71 -9.98 -4.66
C HIS A 238 -24.99 -11.33 -4.71
N PRO A 239 -25.41 -12.33 -3.90
CA PRO A 239 -24.69 -13.60 -3.84
C PRO A 239 -24.82 -14.36 -5.14
N ILE A 240 -23.76 -15.08 -5.53
CA ILE A 240 -23.84 -16.04 -6.63
C ILE A 240 -24.54 -17.30 -6.11
N SER A 241 -25.67 -17.65 -6.71
CA SER A 241 -26.37 -18.89 -6.42
C SER A 241 -25.85 -20.01 -7.31
N ASP A 242 -25.38 -21.09 -6.69
CA ASP A 242 -24.87 -22.29 -7.34
C ASP A 242 -25.63 -23.51 -6.81
N GLY A 243 -26.79 -23.79 -7.42
CA GLY A 243 -27.76 -24.73 -6.88
C GLY A 243 -28.27 -24.26 -5.52
N HIS A 244 -28.03 -25.08 -4.48
CA HIS A 244 -28.42 -24.78 -3.10
C HIS A 244 -27.38 -23.97 -2.32
N ILE A 245 -26.16 -23.82 -2.87
CA ILE A 245 -25.09 -23.07 -2.22
C ILE A 245 -25.16 -21.62 -2.69
N LYS A 246 -25.02 -20.69 -1.75
CA LYS A 246 -24.90 -19.26 -2.02
C LYS A 246 -23.52 -18.81 -1.61
N TYR A 247 -22.87 -18.08 -2.51
CA TYR A 247 -21.59 -17.46 -2.25
C TYR A 247 -21.78 -15.97 -2.13
N ASP A 248 -21.52 -15.42 -0.95
CA ASP A 248 -21.65 -13.98 -0.69
C ASP A 248 -20.41 -13.20 -1.14
N ASN A 249 -19.29 -13.88 -1.38
CA ASN A 249 -18.06 -13.24 -1.81
C ASN A 249 -17.26 -14.08 -2.82
N TYR A 250 -16.39 -13.42 -3.58
CA TYR A 250 -15.52 -14.04 -4.58
C TYR A 250 -14.51 -15.02 -3.98
N PHE A 251 -13.99 -14.73 -2.78
CA PHE A 251 -12.93 -15.51 -2.16
C PHE A 251 -13.40 -16.95 -1.88
N ASP A 252 -14.55 -17.11 -1.24
CA ASP A 252 -15.17 -18.40 -0.97
C ASP A 252 -15.52 -19.15 -2.26
N ALA A 253 -16.13 -18.45 -3.22
CA ALA A 253 -16.49 -19.05 -4.51
C ALA A 253 -15.26 -19.55 -5.27
N SER A 254 -14.15 -18.80 -5.23
CA SER A 254 -12.91 -19.17 -5.91
C SER A 254 -12.24 -20.38 -5.25
N ILE A 255 -12.24 -20.47 -3.92
CA ILE A 255 -11.69 -21.61 -3.20
C ILE A 255 -12.55 -22.85 -3.41
N ASP A 256 -13.88 -22.73 -3.39
CA ASP A 256 -14.78 -23.85 -3.63
C ASP A 256 -14.77 -24.32 -5.10
N ALA A 257 -14.47 -23.42 -6.03
CA ALA A 257 -14.16 -23.79 -7.41
C ALA A 257 -12.90 -24.66 -7.48
N LEU A 258 -11.85 -24.30 -6.75
CA LEU A 258 -10.63 -25.12 -6.65
C LEU A 258 -10.92 -26.47 -5.99
N ILE A 259 -11.66 -26.50 -4.89
CA ILE A 259 -12.04 -27.75 -4.19
C ILE A 259 -12.81 -28.67 -5.13
N THR A 260 -13.72 -28.12 -5.92
CA THR A 260 -14.48 -28.86 -6.93
C THR A 260 -13.55 -29.44 -7.99
N ALA A 261 -12.62 -28.65 -8.53
CA ALA A 261 -11.66 -29.11 -9.53
C ALA A 261 -10.72 -30.20 -8.98
N LEU A 262 -10.21 -30.04 -7.76
CA LEU A 262 -9.41 -31.04 -7.06
C LEU A 262 -10.21 -32.33 -6.83
N THR A 263 -11.48 -32.22 -6.44
CA THR A 263 -12.36 -33.38 -6.22
C THR A 263 -12.57 -34.15 -7.52
N LYS A 264 -12.82 -33.47 -8.64
CA LYS A 264 -12.95 -34.09 -9.96
C LYS A 264 -11.65 -34.76 -10.43
N ALA A 265 -10.50 -34.23 -10.02
CA ALA A 265 -9.19 -34.82 -10.27
C ALA A 265 -8.81 -35.95 -9.29
N GLY A 266 -9.65 -36.26 -8.28
CA GLY A 266 -9.41 -37.33 -7.30
C GLY A 266 -8.64 -36.91 -6.04
N PHE A 267 -8.43 -35.61 -5.81
CA PHE A 267 -7.64 -35.05 -4.71
C PHE A 267 -8.48 -34.22 -3.73
N SER A 268 -9.68 -34.70 -3.38
CA SER A 268 -10.68 -33.95 -2.58
C SER A 268 -10.21 -33.51 -1.19
N ASN A 269 -9.24 -34.20 -0.60
CA ASN A 269 -8.70 -33.92 0.73
C ASN A 269 -7.42 -33.08 0.71
N MET A 270 -6.99 -32.58 -0.46
CA MET A 270 -5.77 -31.79 -0.55
C MET A 270 -5.93 -30.47 0.21
N ASP A 271 -4.94 -30.17 1.04
CA ASP A 271 -4.84 -28.90 1.75
C ASP A 271 -4.56 -27.74 0.80
N ILE A 272 -4.99 -26.54 1.19
CA ILE A 272 -4.91 -25.34 0.35
C ILE A 272 -4.17 -24.24 1.09
N ILE A 273 -3.25 -23.58 0.39
CA ILE A 273 -2.65 -22.29 0.78
C ILE A 273 -3.12 -21.24 -0.23
N VAL A 274 -3.59 -20.09 0.25
CA VAL A 274 -3.79 -18.91 -0.61
C VAL A 274 -2.46 -18.15 -0.67
N GLY A 275 -1.73 -18.33 -1.77
CA GLY A 275 -0.40 -17.76 -2.00
C GLY A 275 -0.38 -16.25 -2.23
N ARG A 276 -1.52 -15.68 -2.66
CA ARG A 276 -1.73 -14.24 -2.78
C ARG A 276 -3.22 -13.91 -2.80
N ALA A 277 -3.58 -12.81 -2.17
CA ALA A 277 -4.86 -12.14 -2.34
C ALA A 277 -4.70 -10.65 -2.00
N GLY A 278 -5.16 -9.78 -2.88
CA GLY A 278 -4.96 -8.34 -2.74
C GLY A 278 -5.76 -7.51 -3.72
N TRP A 279 -5.73 -6.19 -3.52
CA TRP A 279 -6.42 -5.22 -4.36
C TRP A 279 -5.53 -3.99 -4.60
N PRO A 280 -5.31 -3.57 -5.85
CA PRO A 280 -4.42 -2.45 -6.15
C PRO A 280 -5.03 -1.12 -5.71
N SER A 281 -4.18 -0.15 -5.38
CA SER A 281 -4.62 1.17 -4.92
C SER A 281 -4.53 2.27 -5.97
N ASP A 282 -4.02 1.99 -7.16
CA ASP A 282 -3.85 2.97 -8.24
C ASP A 282 -3.66 2.25 -9.59
N GLY A 283 -3.51 3.00 -10.68
CA GLY A 283 -3.18 2.50 -12.01
C GLY A 283 -4.35 1.94 -12.81
N ALA A 284 -5.57 1.96 -12.27
CA ALA A 284 -6.79 1.54 -12.96
C ALA A 284 -8.07 2.05 -12.29
N VAL A 285 -9.18 2.07 -13.02
CA VAL A 285 -10.51 2.37 -12.46
C VAL A 285 -10.84 1.36 -11.34
N ASN A 286 -11.38 1.86 -10.22
CA ASN A 286 -11.64 1.11 -8.99
C ASN A 286 -10.40 0.55 -8.26
N ALA A 287 -9.20 0.96 -8.67
CA ALA A 287 -7.98 0.80 -7.88
C ALA A 287 -7.72 2.11 -7.13
N THR A 288 -8.20 2.20 -5.88
CA THR A 288 -7.98 3.38 -5.01
C THR A 288 -7.57 2.91 -3.62
N PRO A 289 -6.87 3.73 -2.81
CA PRO A 289 -6.52 3.34 -1.44
C PRO A 289 -7.74 2.98 -0.59
N ALA A 290 -8.88 3.66 -0.79
CA ALA A 290 -10.11 3.39 -0.05
C ALA A 290 -10.72 2.01 -0.40
N ILE A 291 -10.75 1.65 -1.68
CA ILE A 291 -11.27 0.34 -2.12
C ILE A 291 -10.31 -0.78 -1.70
N ALA A 292 -8.99 -0.57 -1.86
CA ALA A 292 -7.98 -1.51 -1.38
C ALA A 292 -8.12 -1.74 0.13
N GLN A 293 -8.29 -0.68 0.92
CA GLN A 293 -8.55 -0.78 2.36
C GLN A 293 -9.79 -1.62 2.66
N SER A 294 -10.89 -1.38 1.95
CA SER A 294 -12.14 -2.14 2.12
C SER A 294 -11.94 -3.62 1.83
N PHE A 295 -11.27 -3.95 0.71
CA PHE A 295 -10.98 -5.34 0.35
C PHE A 295 -10.12 -6.02 1.41
N MET A 296 -8.99 -5.41 1.79
CA MET A 296 -8.05 -6.01 2.72
C MET A 296 -8.65 -6.18 4.12
N THR A 297 -9.45 -5.20 4.57
CA THR A 297 -10.22 -5.30 5.81
C THR A 297 -11.26 -6.42 5.75
N GLY A 298 -12.00 -6.51 4.64
CA GLY A 298 -12.98 -7.58 4.40
C GLY A 298 -12.36 -8.97 4.45
N LEU A 299 -11.23 -9.15 3.76
CA LEU A 299 -10.48 -10.40 3.72
C LEU A 299 -10.00 -10.82 5.11
N VAL A 300 -9.32 -9.93 5.84
CA VAL A 300 -8.80 -10.26 7.18
C VAL A 300 -9.93 -10.54 8.16
N ASN A 301 -11.03 -9.78 8.10
CA ASN A 301 -12.21 -10.03 8.93
C ASN A 301 -12.85 -11.39 8.61
N HIS A 302 -12.96 -11.75 7.32
CA HIS A 302 -13.46 -13.05 6.89
C HIS A 302 -12.58 -14.19 7.45
N LEU A 303 -11.26 -14.09 7.31
CA LEU A 303 -10.31 -15.08 7.85
C LEU A 303 -10.38 -15.19 9.38
N THR A 304 -10.61 -14.07 10.07
CA THR A 304 -10.71 -14.02 11.54
C THR A 304 -11.99 -14.68 12.07
N ARG A 305 -13.09 -14.70 11.29
CA ARG A 305 -14.34 -15.39 11.67
C ARG A 305 -14.21 -16.91 11.71
N LYS A 306 -13.18 -17.48 11.06
CA LYS A 306 -12.92 -18.92 11.01
C LYS A 306 -14.10 -19.74 10.46
N SER A 307 -14.89 -19.17 9.54
CA SER A 307 -16.06 -19.83 8.97
C SER A 307 -15.72 -20.91 7.94
N GLY A 308 -14.52 -20.88 7.36
CA GLY A 308 -14.20 -21.66 6.17
C GLY A 308 -15.06 -21.22 4.98
N THR A 309 -15.15 -22.08 3.97
CA THR A 309 -15.98 -21.89 2.78
C THR A 309 -17.25 -22.73 2.85
N PRO A 310 -18.27 -22.49 2.01
CA PRO A 310 -19.48 -23.31 1.97
C PRO A 310 -19.24 -24.82 1.76
N LEU A 311 -18.30 -25.24 0.90
CA LEU A 311 -17.98 -26.67 0.71
C LEU A 311 -17.08 -27.24 1.80
N ARG A 312 -16.29 -26.40 2.48
CA ARG A 312 -15.39 -26.79 3.58
C ARG A 312 -15.66 -25.92 4.82
N PRO A 313 -16.85 -26.06 5.46
CA PRO A 313 -17.21 -25.23 6.60
C PRO A 313 -16.28 -25.50 7.78
N LYS A 314 -15.83 -24.43 8.44
CA LYS A 314 -14.88 -24.43 9.58
C LYS A 314 -13.49 -24.99 9.25
N VAL A 315 -13.20 -25.28 7.98
CA VAL A 315 -11.87 -25.66 7.52
C VAL A 315 -11.32 -24.51 6.69
N LEU A 316 -10.26 -23.89 7.21
CA LEU A 316 -9.63 -22.73 6.59
C LEU A 316 -8.50 -23.19 5.67
N PRO A 317 -8.13 -22.40 4.65
CA PRO A 317 -6.80 -22.51 4.07
C PRO A 317 -5.75 -22.51 5.18
N ILE A 318 -4.68 -23.31 5.02
CA ILE A 318 -3.59 -23.41 6.02
C ILE A 318 -3.07 -22.00 6.32
N GLU A 319 -2.85 -21.23 5.25
CA GLU A 319 -2.30 -19.88 5.26
C GLU A 319 -2.91 -19.04 4.14
N THR A 320 -2.94 -17.73 4.36
CA THR A 320 -3.30 -16.74 3.34
C THR A 320 -2.26 -15.62 3.34
N TYR A 321 -1.62 -15.39 2.20
CA TYR A 321 -0.67 -14.31 2.02
C TYR A 321 -1.35 -13.10 1.38
N LEU A 322 -1.21 -11.95 2.04
CA LEU A 322 -1.67 -10.66 1.59
C LEU A 322 -0.73 -10.11 0.52
N PHE A 323 -1.32 -9.68 -0.60
CA PHE A 323 -0.57 -9.22 -1.76
C PHE A 323 -0.75 -7.71 -1.98
N SER A 324 0.30 -6.90 -1.83
CA SER A 324 1.68 -7.19 -1.40
C SER A 324 2.12 -6.28 -0.24
N LEU A 325 3.31 -6.50 0.31
CA LEU A 325 3.87 -5.66 1.36
C LEU A 325 4.17 -4.25 0.83
N LEU A 326 4.97 -4.14 -0.24
CA LEU A 326 5.42 -2.88 -0.84
C LEU A 326 4.90 -2.77 -2.28
N ASP A 327 4.73 -1.53 -2.75
CA ASP A 327 4.60 -1.24 -4.18
C ASP A 327 5.91 -1.57 -4.91
N GLU A 328 5.79 -2.00 -6.17
CA GLU A 328 6.89 -2.52 -6.98
C GLU A 328 6.90 -1.81 -8.35
N ASP A 329 7.58 -0.67 -8.43
CA ASP A 329 7.60 0.23 -9.61
C ASP A 329 8.33 -0.35 -10.85
N GLN A 330 9.05 -1.46 -10.69
CA GLN A 330 9.67 -2.21 -11.80
C GLN A 330 8.91 -3.49 -12.15
N ARG A 331 7.78 -3.76 -11.50
CA ARG A 331 6.93 -4.90 -11.87
C ARG A 331 6.43 -4.75 -13.30
N SER A 332 6.34 -5.88 -14.00
CA SER A 332 5.76 -5.94 -15.34
C SER A 332 4.32 -5.44 -15.34
N ILE A 333 4.00 -4.55 -16.27
CA ILE A 333 2.66 -3.99 -16.48
C ILE A 333 1.88 -4.74 -17.57
N ALA A 334 2.32 -5.95 -17.96
CA ALA A 334 1.69 -6.72 -19.03
C ALA A 334 0.19 -6.98 -18.78
N SER A 335 -0.21 -7.12 -17.51
CA SER A 335 -1.62 -7.29 -17.10
C SER A 335 -2.36 -5.97 -16.87
N GLY A 336 -1.63 -4.84 -16.86
CA GLY A 336 -2.14 -3.50 -16.61
C GLY A 336 -1.24 -2.69 -15.67
N SER A 337 -1.42 -1.37 -15.71
CA SER A 337 -0.64 -0.42 -14.91
C SER A 337 -0.83 -0.58 -13.40
N TYR A 338 -1.94 -1.16 -12.96
CA TYR A 338 -2.25 -1.42 -11.55
C TYR A 338 -1.31 -2.42 -10.87
N GLU A 339 -0.60 -3.26 -11.62
CA GLU A 339 0.33 -4.28 -11.09
C GLU A 339 1.38 -3.67 -10.15
N ARG A 340 1.79 -2.42 -10.38
CA ARG A 340 2.79 -1.73 -9.57
C ARG A 340 2.27 -1.19 -8.23
N HIS A 341 0.95 -1.25 -8.00
CA HIS A 341 0.25 -0.54 -6.91
C HIS A 341 -0.46 -1.46 -5.90
N HIS A 342 0.02 -2.71 -5.76
CA HIS A 342 -0.56 -3.70 -4.86
C HIS A 342 -0.10 -3.59 -3.40
N GLY A 343 0.91 -2.78 -3.12
CA GLY A 343 1.48 -2.63 -1.78
C GLY A 343 0.47 -2.10 -0.77
N ILE A 344 0.50 -2.68 0.43
CA ILE A 344 -0.09 -2.09 1.64
C ILE A 344 0.69 -0.84 2.04
N PHE A 345 2.00 -0.86 1.79
CA PHE A 345 2.90 0.28 1.90
C PHE A 345 3.34 0.71 0.50
N THR A 346 3.68 1.99 0.35
CA THR A 346 4.42 2.52 -0.79
C THR A 346 5.79 1.86 -0.90
N PHE A 347 6.49 2.07 -2.03
CA PHE A 347 7.83 1.50 -2.26
C PHE A 347 8.85 1.90 -1.18
N ASP A 348 8.67 3.07 -0.56
CA ASP A 348 9.49 3.62 0.53
C ASP A 348 8.94 3.27 1.94
N GLY A 349 7.97 2.35 2.02
CA GLY A 349 7.53 1.78 3.29
C GLY A 349 6.58 2.66 4.11
N GLN A 350 5.88 3.62 3.49
CA GLN A 350 4.81 4.37 4.13
C GLN A 350 3.45 3.69 3.92
N ALA A 351 2.67 3.50 4.98
CA ALA A 351 1.37 2.85 4.89
C ALA A 351 0.40 3.68 4.02
N LYS A 352 -0.23 3.05 3.04
CA LYS A 352 -1.15 3.71 2.10
C LYS A 352 -2.57 3.82 2.65
N TYR A 353 -2.93 2.96 3.59
CA TYR A 353 -4.26 2.88 4.19
C TYR A 353 -4.22 2.11 5.52
N HIS A 354 -5.29 2.20 6.30
CA HIS A 354 -5.39 1.51 7.60
C HIS A 354 -5.90 0.08 7.42
N VAL A 355 -5.09 -0.92 7.76
CA VAL A 355 -5.51 -2.32 7.76
C VAL A 355 -4.88 -3.09 8.93
N ASN A 356 -5.64 -4.03 9.49
CA ASN A 356 -5.15 -5.00 10.46
C ASN A 356 -4.53 -6.19 9.72
N LEU A 357 -3.28 -6.55 9.99
CA LEU A 357 -2.60 -7.72 9.39
C LEU A 357 -2.86 -9.04 10.14
N GLY A 358 -4.00 -9.15 10.83
CA GLY A 358 -4.41 -10.34 11.60
C GLY A 358 -3.98 -10.35 13.07
N GLN A 359 -3.45 -9.25 13.61
CA GLN A 359 -2.89 -9.15 14.97
C GLN A 359 -3.58 -8.08 15.86
N GLY A 360 -4.68 -7.48 15.36
CA GLY A 360 -5.51 -6.52 16.08
C GLY A 360 -5.48 -5.11 15.48
N SER A 361 -6.24 -4.18 16.07
CA SER A 361 -6.48 -2.84 15.52
C SER A 361 -5.34 -1.83 15.78
N LYS A 362 -4.08 -2.24 15.60
CA LYS A 362 -2.93 -1.34 15.74
C LYS A 362 -2.70 -0.56 14.44
N ALA A 363 -2.36 0.72 14.58
CA ALA A 363 -1.90 1.51 13.43
C ALA A 363 -0.60 0.92 12.88
N LEU A 364 -0.51 0.83 11.55
CA LEU A 364 0.67 0.31 10.88
C LEU A 364 1.89 1.20 11.17
N LYS A 365 3.04 0.56 11.34
CA LYS A 365 4.34 1.19 11.50
C LYS A 365 5.03 1.28 10.14
N ASN A 366 5.39 2.50 9.77
CA ASN A 366 6.11 2.78 8.53
C ASN A 366 7.61 2.45 8.69
N ALA A 367 8.30 2.33 7.56
CA ALA A 367 9.75 2.22 7.54
C ALA A 367 10.39 3.45 8.23
N PRO A 368 11.33 3.24 9.17
CA PRO A 368 12.11 4.30 9.77
C PRO A 368 13.28 4.71 8.86
N ASP A 369 13.78 5.93 9.06
CA ASP A 369 15.06 6.40 8.50
C ASP A 369 15.19 6.23 6.98
N VAL A 370 14.13 6.63 6.26
CA VAL A 370 14.14 6.69 4.80
C VAL A 370 14.81 7.98 4.35
N ASP A 371 15.89 7.84 3.60
CA ASP A 371 16.63 8.98 3.03
C ASP A 371 15.95 9.46 1.75
N TYR A 372 15.37 10.65 1.81
CA TYR A 372 14.75 11.29 0.65
C TYR A 372 15.74 12.21 -0.06
N LEU A 373 15.73 12.17 -1.39
CA LEU A 373 16.37 13.19 -2.19
C LEU A 373 15.61 14.52 -2.07
N PRO A 374 16.29 15.67 -2.18
CA PRO A 374 15.63 16.97 -2.18
C PRO A 374 14.52 17.01 -3.23
N SER A 375 13.34 17.48 -2.84
CA SER A 375 12.22 17.69 -3.75
C SER A 375 12.65 18.63 -4.87
N LYS A 376 12.49 18.16 -6.10
CA LYS A 376 12.70 18.94 -7.32
C LYS A 376 11.40 18.90 -8.12
N TRP A 377 11.02 20.01 -8.73
CA TRP A 377 9.93 20.05 -9.71
C TRP A 377 10.44 20.59 -11.05
N CYS A 378 9.69 20.29 -12.12
CA CYS A 378 9.88 20.88 -13.44
C CYS A 378 8.63 21.71 -13.76
N VAL A 379 8.82 22.94 -14.19
CA VAL A 379 7.75 23.80 -14.70
C VAL A 379 7.78 23.71 -16.22
N LEU A 380 6.60 23.51 -16.83
CA LEU A 380 6.48 23.50 -18.28
C LEU A 380 6.79 24.89 -18.83
N ASP A 381 7.67 24.97 -19.84
CA ASP A 381 7.90 26.21 -20.57
C ASP A 381 6.74 26.46 -21.54
N ASN A 382 5.94 27.48 -21.24
CA ASN A 382 4.77 27.85 -22.03
C ASN A 382 5.11 28.58 -23.33
N ASN A 383 6.37 28.98 -23.53
CA ASN A 383 6.83 29.66 -24.73
C ASN A 383 7.51 28.69 -25.71
N GLY A 384 7.52 27.40 -25.39
CA GLY A 384 8.12 26.34 -26.18
C GLY A 384 7.28 25.79 -27.31
N ASP A 385 7.95 25.17 -28.28
CA ASP A 385 7.26 24.34 -29.26
C ASP A 385 6.63 23.11 -28.58
N MET A 386 5.30 23.05 -28.63
CA MET A 386 4.49 22.01 -28.00
C MET A 386 4.30 20.76 -28.89
N SER A 387 4.84 20.78 -30.13
CA SER A 387 4.72 19.69 -31.09
C SER A 387 5.31 18.36 -30.59
N ASN A 388 6.36 18.42 -29.77
CA ASN A 388 7.13 17.26 -29.27
C ASN A 388 6.83 16.87 -27.82
N VAL A 389 5.77 17.41 -27.20
CA VAL A 389 5.44 17.09 -25.79
C VAL A 389 5.07 15.62 -25.64
N SER A 390 4.33 15.05 -26.58
CA SER A 390 3.93 13.65 -26.51
C SER A 390 5.13 12.69 -26.62
N SER A 391 6.11 13.00 -27.47
CA SER A 391 7.33 12.18 -27.61
C SER A 391 8.23 12.32 -26.37
N SER A 392 8.40 13.53 -25.86
CA SER A 392 9.15 13.80 -24.62
C SER A 392 8.53 13.08 -23.42
N PHE A 393 7.20 13.06 -23.34
CA PHE A 393 6.46 12.31 -22.32
C PHE A 393 6.70 10.80 -22.45
N SER A 394 6.61 10.23 -23.66
CA SER A 394 6.90 8.82 -23.89
C SER A 394 8.33 8.45 -23.48
N VAL A 395 9.31 9.31 -23.75
CA VAL A 395 10.71 9.11 -23.31
C VAL A 395 10.80 9.16 -21.79
N ALA A 396 10.16 10.12 -21.12
CA ALA A 396 10.15 10.18 -19.66
C ALA A 396 9.57 8.90 -19.04
N CYS A 397 8.44 8.42 -19.56
CA CYS A 397 7.80 7.19 -19.11
C CYS A 397 8.56 5.91 -19.47
N SER A 398 9.51 5.96 -20.40
CA SER A 398 10.42 4.83 -20.65
C SER A 398 11.47 4.66 -19.55
N SER A 399 11.75 5.73 -18.80
CA SER A 399 12.78 5.76 -17.75
C SER A 399 12.19 5.81 -16.35
N ALA A 400 10.87 5.71 -16.21
CA ALA A 400 10.14 6.03 -15.00
C ALA A 400 8.81 5.33 -14.86
N ASP A 401 8.24 5.38 -13.65
CA ASP A 401 6.92 4.85 -13.43
C ASP A 401 5.82 5.87 -13.71
N CYS A 402 5.23 5.78 -14.90
CA CYS A 402 4.06 6.57 -15.29
C CYS A 402 2.72 5.85 -15.08
N THR A 403 2.70 4.72 -14.38
CA THR A 403 1.47 3.91 -14.25
C THR A 403 0.31 4.66 -13.59
N ALA A 404 0.57 5.56 -12.64
CA ALA A 404 -0.44 6.41 -12.00
C ALA A 404 -1.16 7.37 -12.99
N LEU A 405 -0.55 7.64 -14.14
CA LEU A 405 -1.15 8.45 -15.20
C LEU A 405 -2.11 7.64 -16.09
N SER A 406 -2.09 6.32 -15.99
CA SER A 406 -2.92 5.45 -16.84
C SER A 406 -4.40 5.68 -16.58
N PRO A 407 -5.30 5.44 -17.56
CA PRO A 407 -6.73 5.65 -17.39
C PRO A 407 -7.30 5.04 -16.09
N GLY A 408 -7.93 5.87 -15.27
CA GLY A 408 -8.47 5.48 -13.96
C GLY A 408 -7.49 5.53 -12.79
N GLY A 409 -6.20 5.77 -13.05
CA GLY A 409 -5.22 6.09 -12.01
C GLY A 409 -5.39 7.50 -11.42
N SER A 410 -4.73 7.75 -10.30
CA SER A 410 -4.81 8.97 -9.49
C SER A 410 -4.37 10.22 -10.26
N CYS A 411 -3.54 10.05 -11.28
CA CYS A 411 -3.03 11.12 -12.14
C CYS A 411 -3.58 11.02 -13.57
N SER A 412 -4.64 10.25 -13.80
CA SER A 412 -5.16 9.99 -15.16
C SER A 412 -5.71 11.24 -15.87
N GLU A 413 -6.21 12.21 -15.12
CA GLU A 413 -6.69 13.47 -15.70
C GLU A 413 -5.56 14.33 -16.27
N LEU A 414 -4.30 14.06 -15.90
CA LEU A 414 -3.13 14.78 -16.42
C LEU A 414 -2.86 14.46 -17.88
N GLN A 415 -3.31 13.30 -18.38
CA GLN A 415 -3.16 12.89 -19.77
C GLN A 415 -4.19 13.53 -20.71
N LYS A 416 -5.35 13.96 -20.20
CA LYS A 416 -6.46 14.51 -21.01
C LYS A 416 -6.32 16.01 -21.29
N ILE A 417 -5.27 16.60 -20.75
CA ILE A 417 -5.02 18.02 -20.85
C ILE A 417 -4.55 18.32 -22.28
N LYS A 418 -5.31 19.14 -23.03
CA LYS A 418 -4.90 19.61 -24.37
C LYS A 418 -3.57 20.40 -24.27
N PRO A 419 -2.71 20.45 -25.30
CA PRO A 419 -1.41 21.14 -25.25
C PRO A 419 -1.46 22.61 -24.77
N HIS A 420 -2.58 23.30 -24.92
CA HIS A 420 -2.80 24.67 -24.39
C HIS A 420 -3.28 24.72 -22.93
N LYS A 421 -3.80 23.61 -22.39
CA LYS A 421 -4.17 23.43 -20.98
C LYS A 421 -3.07 22.75 -20.16
N PHE A 422 -1.97 22.32 -20.80
CA PHE A 422 -0.83 21.58 -20.23
C PHE A 422 -0.05 22.37 -19.15
N ARG A 423 -0.55 23.54 -18.75
CA ARG A 423 0.17 24.62 -18.07
C ARG A 423 0.74 24.31 -16.69
N PHE A 424 0.33 23.26 -15.96
CA PHE A 424 0.76 23.13 -14.55
C PHE A 424 0.99 21.72 -13.97
N HIS A 425 0.82 20.65 -14.74
CA HIS A 425 0.70 19.32 -14.12
C HIS A 425 2.00 18.50 -14.00
N PHE A 426 3.16 19.10 -14.31
CA PHE A 426 4.47 18.45 -14.19
C PHE A 426 5.09 18.51 -12.78
N VAL A 427 4.39 19.07 -11.79
CA VAL A 427 4.90 19.12 -10.41
C VAL A 427 4.84 17.75 -9.71
N LYS A 428 3.85 16.91 -10.06
CA LYS A 428 3.66 15.61 -9.39
C LYS A 428 4.44 14.45 -10.03
N LEU A 429 4.94 14.63 -11.25
CA LEU A 429 5.67 13.57 -11.94
C LEU A 429 7.07 13.37 -11.34
N LYS A 430 7.67 14.43 -10.77
CA LYS A 430 9.06 14.37 -10.32
C LYS A 430 9.26 13.67 -8.97
N SER A 431 8.27 13.65 -8.08
CA SER A 431 8.35 12.82 -6.86
C SER A 431 8.30 11.31 -7.17
N LEU A 432 7.77 10.93 -8.35
CA LEU A 432 7.79 9.55 -8.87
C LEU A 432 9.01 9.27 -9.79
N LEU A 433 9.65 10.31 -10.34
CA LEU A 433 10.81 10.21 -11.26
C LEU A 433 12.18 10.38 -10.58
N ALA A 434 12.26 11.00 -9.41
CA ALA A 434 13.52 11.54 -8.87
C ALA A 434 14.38 10.53 -8.10
N SER A 435 14.34 9.25 -8.45
CA SER A 435 15.17 8.27 -7.78
C SER A 435 16.50 7.95 -8.52
N ARG A 436 16.68 8.31 -9.80
CA ARG A 436 18.00 8.17 -10.44
C ARG A 436 19.00 9.31 -10.13
N ILE A 437 20.05 8.94 -9.41
CA ILE A 437 21.47 9.34 -9.46
C ILE A 437 21.82 10.58 -10.30
N ASN A 438 22.35 11.60 -9.63
CA ASN A 438 23.40 12.59 -9.98
C ASN A 438 23.64 13.07 -11.44
N THR A 439 22.67 12.94 -12.33
CA THR A 439 22.61 13.71 -13.57
C THR A 439 21.28 14.40 -13.57
N SER A 440 21.30 15.73 -13.55
CA SER A 440 20.15 16.55 -13.95
C SER A 440 19.46 15.86 -15.11
N ALA A 441 18.19 15.45 -14.94
CA ALA A 441 17.32 15.13 -16.06
C ALA A 441 17.12 16.44 -16.83
N TYR A 442 18.13 16.80 -17.62
CA TYR A 442 17.95 17.64 -18.77
C TYR A 442 17.02 16.84 -19.67
N LEU A 443 15.84 17.40 -19.94
CA LEU A 443 15.20 17.26 -21.25
C LEU A 443 16.17 17.84 -22.30
N SER A 444 17.31 17.18 -22.52
CA SER A 444 18.19 17.49 -23.63
C SER A 444 17.62 16.78 -24.84
N GLY A 445 16.77 17.51 -25.56
CA GLY A 445 16.21 17.03 -26.82
C GLY A 445 14.82 17.58 -27.13
N HIS A 446 14.70 18.89 -27.33
CA HIS A 446 13.64 19.53 -28.15
C HIS A 446 12.24 19.73 -27.52
N ALA A 447 12.14 19.79 -26.19
CA ALA A 447 11.06 20.51 -25.51
C ALA A 447 11.72 21.47 -24.50
N PRO A 448 11.44 22.78 -24.52
CA PRO A 448 12.18 23.68 -23.65
C PRO A 448 11.65 23.52 -22.23
N ALA A 449 12.58 23.34 -21.29
CA ALA A 449 12.32 23.36 -19.87
C ALA A 449 13.25 24.42 -19.30
N SER A 450 12.69 25.50 -18.75
CA SER A 450 13.44 26.72 -18.44
C SER A 450 14.32 26.62 -17.18
N ARG A 451 13.95 25.83 -16.14
CA ARG A 451 14.77 25.71 -14.90
C ARG A 451 14.37 24.52 -14.01
N THR A 452 15.34 24.00 -13.25
CA THR A 452 15.11 23.07 -12.12
C THR A 452 15.22 23.86 -10.81
N ILE A 453 14.19 23.83 -9.97
CA ILE A 453 14.16 24.47 -8.65
C ILE A 453 14.34 23.39 -7.56
N VAL A 454 15.10 23.69 -6.51
CA VAL A 454 15.41 22.79 -5.38
C VAL A 454 14.84 23.40 -4.09
N ALA A 455 14.00 22.67 -3.36
CA ALA A 455 13.49 23.12 -2.05
C ALA A 455 14.43 22.73 -0.89
N PRO A 456 14.59 23.56 0.15
CA PRO A 456 15.25 23.19 1.40
C PRO A 456 14.36 22.27 2.26
N SER A 457 14.95 21.25 2.88
CA SER A 457 14.24 20.20 3.63
C SER A 457 14.14 20.51 5.13
N HIS A 458 12.93 20.83 5.62
CA HIS A 458 12.62 20.78 7.05
C HIS A 458 11.26 20.15 7.32
N VAL A 459 11.25 18.82 7.47
CA VAL A 459 10.11 18.06 7.97
C VAL A 459 10.22 17.94 9.49
N ARG A 460 9.30 18.57 10.24
CA ARG A 460 8.77 18.10 11.53
C ARG A 460 7.69 19.06 12.04
N LEU A 461 6.63 18.47 12.60
CA LEU A 461 5.58 19.08 13.45
C LEU A 461 4.24 19.50 12.81
N ALA A 462 3.64 18.68 11.93
CA ALA A 462 2.26 18.84 11.47
C ALA A 462 1.25 17.85 12.10
N LEU A 463 1.55 17.26 13.27
CA LEU A 463 0.68 16.26 13.93
C LEU A 463 -0.01 16.73 15.22
N TRP A 464 0.06 18.02 15.57
CA TRP A 464 -0.62 18.54 16.77
C TRP A 464 -1.80 19.49 16.50
N GLN A 465 -1.97 20.00 15.28
CA GLN A 465 -3.01 21.01 14.97
C GLN A 465 -4.33 20.44 14.41
N ALA A 466 -4.38 19.15 14.05
CA ALA A 466 -5.59 18.53 13.53
C ALA A 466 -6.63 18.18 14.63
N ALA A 467 -6.22 18.10 15.90
CA ALA A 467 -7.12 17.74 17.01
C ALA A 467 -8.08 18.87 17.43
N THR A 468 -7.82 20.12 17.05
CA THR A 468 -8.67 21.28 17.40
C THR A 468 -9.72 21.62 16.34
N ARG A 469 -9.68 21.03 15.15
CA ARG A 469 -10.54 21.42 14.01
C ARG A 469 -11.89 20.68 13.90
N VAL A 470 -12.21 19.74 14.79
CA VAL A 470 -13.51 19.02 14.75
C VAL A 470 -14.62 19.71 15.57
N MET A 471 -14.32 20.75 16.37
CA MET A 471 -15.33 21.32 17.30
C MET A 471 -16.01 22.62 16.83
N VAL A 472 -15.73 23.17 15.64
CA VAL A 472 -16.26 24.50 15.23
C VAL A 472 -17.34 24.45 14.13
N CYS A 473 -17.65 23.29 13.55
CA CYS A 473 -18.71 23.16 12.54
C CYS A 473 -19.92 22.37 13.03
N SER A 474 -20.67 22.92 14.00
CA SER A 474 -22.10 22.64 14.15
C SER A 474 -22.74 23.74 15.00
N GLY A 475 -23.47 24.64 14.34
CA GLY A 475 -24.18 25.75 14.97
C GLY A 475 -25.38 25.29 15.81
N ARG A 476 -25.12 24.79 17.02
CA ARG A 476 -26.12 24.68 18.10
C ARG A 476 -25.46 25.01 19.44
N SER A 477 -25.99 26.05 20.09
CA SER A 477 -25.64 26.49 21.43
C SER A 477 -26.17 25.51 22.49
N LEU A 478 -25.27 24.90 23.25
CA LEU A 478 -25.54 24.28 24.56
C LEU A 478 -24.51 24.79 25.58
N PRO A 479 -24.86 24.89 26.89
CA PRO A 479 -24.07 25.63 27.87
C PRO A 479 -22.87 24.81 28.35
N VAL A 480 -21.65 25.28 28.06
CA VAL A 480 -20.38 24.60 28.35
C VAL A 480 -19.83 24.92 29.76
N LEU A 481 -20.47 25.81 30.52
CA LEU A 481 -19.98 26.23 31.84
C LEU A 481 -20.06 25.18 32.99
N PRO A 482 -21.03 24.24 33.08
CA PRO A 482 -21.06 23.31 34.19
C PRO A 482 -20.07 22.13 34.04
N LEU A 483 -19.64 21.80 32.81
CA LEU A 483 -18.74 20.66 32.55
C LEU A 483 -17.27 21.00 32.84
N MET A 484 -16.88 22.26 32.63
CA MET A 484 -15.54 22.76 32.97
C MET A 484 -15.29 22.83 34.48
N MET A 485 -16.33 23.10 35.28
CA MET A 485 -16.23 23.10 36.75
C MET A 485 -16.07 21.68 37.33
N LEU A 486 -16.71 20.67 36.72
CA LEU A 486 -16.55 19.27 37.14
C LEU A 486 -15.16 18.71 36.80
N LEU A 487 -14.53 19.16 35.71
CA LEU A 487 -13.15 18.77 35.38
C LEU A 487 -12.11 19.42 36.30
N LEU A 488 -12.33 20.67 36.73
CA LEU A 488 -11.42 21.36 37.65
C LEU A 488 -11.45 20.76 39.07
N LEU A 489 -12.59 20.23 39.51
CA LEU A 489 -12.70 19.50 40.78
C LEU A 489 -12.04 18.10 40.75
N ALA A 490 -11.96 17.47 39.58
CA ALA A 490 -11.32 16.16 39.43
C ALA A 490 -9.77 16.23 39.43
N VAL A 491 -9.19 17.37 39.03
CA VAL A 491 -7.73 17.58 39.02
C VAL A 491 -7.17 17.91 40.41
N ALA A 492 -8.01 18.39 41.33
CA ALA A 492 -7.59 18.71 42.70
C ALA A 492 -7.37 17.48 43.61
N ASN A 493 -7.84 16.29 43.22
CA ASN A 493 -7.87 15.11 44.11
C ASN A 493 -6.84 14.00 43.85
N ASN A 494 -5.83 14.21 42.98
CA ASN A 494 -4.79 13.21 42.72
C ASN A 494 -3.37 13.79 42.74
N ALA A 495 -2.96 14.33 43.90
CA ALA A 495 -1.57 14.60 44.20
C ALA A 495 -1.25 14.21 45.65
N ALA A 496 -1.24 12.91 45.93
CA ALA A 496 -0.58 12.35 47.11
C ALA A 496 0.00 10.98 46.75
N ALA A 497 1.24 10.94 46.26
CA ALA A 497 2.27 9.98 46.69
C ALA A 497 3.55 10.13 45.86
N VAL A 498 4.68 10.16 46.59
CA VAL A 498 6.09 9.98 46.16
C VAL A 498 6.69 11.17 45.38
N GLY A 499 7.58 12.00 45.91
CA GLY A 499 8.45 11.87 47.10
C GLY A 499 9.88 11.47 46.73
N GLY A 500 10.70 12.44 46.33
CA GLY A 500 12.14 12.50 46.63
C GLY A 500 13.15 12.18 45.51
N ALA A 501 13.85 13.21 44.99
CA ALA A 501 15.29 13.43 45.22
C ALA A 501 15.93 14.51 44.28
N ARG A 502 16.20 15.68 44.90
CA ARG A 502 17.27 16.71 44.74
C ARG A 502 17.66 17.40 43.41
N PRO A 503 18.15 18.67 43.48
CA PRO A 503 18.15 19.63 42.37
C PRO A 503 19.54 20.02 41.83
N ALA A 504 19.57 20.55 40.61
CA ALA A 504 20.67 21.34 40.02
C ALA A 504 20.08 22.63 39.39
N PRO A 505 20.87 23.70 39.21
CA PRO A 505 20.52 25.05 39.64
C PRO A 505 19.63 25.85 38.66
N ALA A 506 18.95 26.84 39.24
CA ALA A 506 18.13 27.83 38.59
C ALA A 506 18.93 28.72 37.62
N MET A 507 18.48 28.80 36.37
CA MET A 507 18.71 29.96 35.51
C MET A 507 17.45 30.84 35.61
N GLY A 508 17.66 32.09 36.02
CA GLY A 508 16.64 33.01 36.49
C GLY A 508 15.53 33.33 35.49
N LEU A 509 14.34 33.52 36.08
CA LEU A 509 13.25 34.32 35.54
C LEU A 509 13.68 35.79 35.46
N VAL A 510 14.41 36.15 34.42
CA VAL A 510 14.52 37.53 33.94
C VAL A 510 14.42 37.46 32.42
N GLY A 511 13.45 38.20 31.85
CA GLY A 511 13.34 38.36 30.39
C GLY A 511 11.99 38.04 29.73
N LEU A 512 10.89 37.86 30.47
CA LEU A 512 9.56 37.82 29.83
C LEU A 512 9.15 39.20 29.26
N ALA A 513 9.71 40.29 29.81
CA ALA A 513 9.56 41.64 29.28
C ALA A 513 10.48 41.93 28.07
N GLU A 514 11.50 41.10 27.83
CA GLU A 514 12.42 41.25 26.70
C GLU A 514 11.98 40.42 25.47
N ARG A 515 11.11 39.41 25.67
CA ARG A 515 10.43 38.68 24.58
C ARG A 515 9.10 39.27 24.13
N LEU A 516 8.59 40.30 24.82
CA LEU A 516 7.39 41.04 24.43
C LEU A 516 7.69 42.31 23.60
N GLN A 517 8.95 42.53 23.19
CA GLN A 517 9.27 43.44 22.09
C GLN A 517 9.03 42.76 20.74
N LEU A 518 7.77 42.43 20.46
CA LEU A 518 7.26 42.31 19.09
C LEU A 518 7.10 43.74 18.56
N GLY A 519 8.20 44.31 18.09
CA GLY A 519 8.27 45.67 17.59
C GLY A 519 9.59 45.92 16.90
N GLY A 520 9.94 45.05 15.95
CA GLY A 520 11.01 45.29 14.99
C GLY A 520 10.39 45.43 13.60
N GLU A 521 10.84 46.40 12.81
CA GLU A 521 10.31 46.78 11.49
C GLU A 521 10.07 45.57 10.54
N GLY A 522 10.81 44.46 10.69
CA GLY A 522 10.64 43.24 9.89
C GLY A 522 9.38 42.40 10.20
N SER A 523 8.82 42.43 11.42
CA SER A 523 7.61 41.63 11.73
C SER A 523 6.34 42.26 11.18
N GLN A 524 6.25 43.61 11.19
CA GLN A 524 5.15 44.33 10.56
C GLN A 524 5.13 44.11 9.05
N GLN A 525 6.31 44.11 8.41
CA GLN A 525 6.44 43.87 6.98
C GLN A 525 5.92 42.49 6.57
N CYS A 526 6.20 41.44 7.36
CA CYS A 526 5.66 40.09 7.10
C CYS A 526 4.12 40.03 7.24
N TRP A 527 3.54 40.74 8.22
CA TRP A 527 2.09 40.79 8.41
C TRP A 527 1.36 41.63 7.35
N GLU A 528 1.95 42.75 6.92
CA GLU A 528 1.42 43.57 5.81
C GLU A 528 1.43 42.80 4.50
N VAL A 529 2.53 42.08 4.21
CA VAL A 529 2.66 41.24 3.02
C VAL A 529 1.68 40.05 3.05
N LEU A 530 1.37 39.48 4.23
CA LEU A 530 0.32 38.46 4.34
C LEU A 530 -1.07 39.01 3.99
N MET A 531 -1.34 40.26 4.33
CA MET A 531 -2.58 40.94 3.95
C MET A 531 -2.62 41.26 2.45
N GLU A 532 -1.48 41.49 1.80
CA GLU A 532 -1.38 41.57 0.34
C GLU A 532 -1.70 40.22 -0.33
N ILE A 533 -1.22 39.09 0.23
CA ILE A 533 -1.61 37.77 -0.28
C ILE A 533 -3.12 37.54 -0.15
N LYS A 534 -3.74 38.04 0.92
CA LYS A 534 -5.21 37.99 1.07
C LYS A 534 -5.94 38.68 -0.09
N SER A 535 -5.35 39.74 -0.65
CA SER A 535 -5.88 40.46 -1.81
C SER A 535 -5.73 39.66 -3.12
N CYS A 536 -4.71 38.82 -3.26
CA CYS A 536 -4.52 37.94 -4.43
C CYS A 536 -4.93 36.48 -4.17
N THR A 537 -5.56 36.16 -3.05
CA THR A 537 -6.04 34.81 -2.72
C THR A 537 -7.04 34.31 -3.77
N GLY A 538 -7.81 35.20 -4.42
CA GLY A 538 -8.64 34.83 -5.56
C GLY A 538 -7.83 34.38 -6.78
N GLU A 539 -6.70 35.03 -7.09
CA GLU A 539 -5.79 34.62 -8.17
C GLU A 539 -5.10 33.30 -7.84
N ILE A 540 -4.67 33.11 -6.59
CA ILE A 540 -4.06 31.88 -6.10
C ILE A 540 -5.06 30.71 -6.11
N ILE A 541 -6.29 30.95 -5.66
CA ILE A 541 -7.37 29.95 -5.70
C ILE A 541 -7.71 29.62 -7.16
N LEU A 542 -7.84 30.60 -8.06
CA LEU A 542 -8.04 30.31 -9.49
C LEU A 542 -6.83 29.62 -10.14
N PHE A 543 -5.61 29.92 -9.67
CA PHE A 543 -4.38 29.24 -10.08
C PHE A 543 -4.45 27.75 -9.75
N PHE A 544 -4.88 27.39 -8.55
CA PHE A 544 -5.07 25.99 -8.15
C PHE A 544 -6.34 25.32 -8.69
N LEU A 545 -7.44 26.07 -8.91
CA LEU A 545 -8.72 25.51 -9.37
C LEU A 545 -8.80 25.33 -10.90
N ASN A 546 -8.26 26.30 -11.67
CA ASN A 546 -8.45 26.36 -13.12
C ASN A 546 -7.14 26.20 -13.91
N GLY A 547 -5.97 26.32 -13.26
CA GLY A 547 -4.66 26.22 -13.93
C GLY A 547 -4.40 27.31 -14.98
N GLU A 548 -5.20 28.38 -15.01
CA GLU A 548 -5.17 29.43 -16.03
C GLU A 548 -4.80 30.81 -15.50
N ALA A 549 -4.71 31.00 -14.17
CA ALA A 549 -4.48 32.34 -13.60
C ALA A 549 -3.00 32.73 -13.60
N TYR A 550 -2.72 33.87 -14.23
CA TYR A 550 -1.49 34.62 -14.06
C TYR A 550 -1.46 35.18 -12.64
N LEU A 551 -0.46 34.81 -11.83
CA LEU A 551 -0.24 35.51 -10.55
C LEU A 551 0.43 36.84 -10.88
N GLY A 552 -0.23 37.94 -10.52
CA GLY A 552 0.28 39.27 -10.82
C GLY A 552 1.66 39.53 -10.20
N PRO A 553 2.45 40.49 -10.71
CA PRO A 553 3.75 40.85 -10.14
C PRO A 553 3.68 41.27 -8.67
N GLY A 554 2.54 41.84 -8.24
CA GLY A 554 2.25 42.14 -6.83
C GLY A 554 2.08 40.88 -5.98
N CYS A 555 1.33 39.89 -6.47
CA CYS A 555 1.13 38.62 -5.78
C CYS A 555 2.46 37.85 -5.67
N CYS A 556 3.24 37.81 -6.75
CA CYS A 556 4.54 37.16 -6.75
C CYS A 556 5.59 37.83 -5.88
N ARG A 557 5.55 39.16 -5.77
CA ARG A 557 6.39 39.89 -4.81
C ARG A 557 6.03 39.52 -3.37
N ALA A 558 4.75 39.43 -3.05
CA ALA A 558 4.28 39.08 -1.71
C ALA A 558 4.66 37.65 -1.30
N ILE A 559 4.49 36.68 -2.22
CA ILE A 559 4.90 35.28 -2.02
C ILE A 559 6.40 35.17 -1.75
N ARG A 560 7.25 35.85 -2.54
CA ARG A 560 8.71 35.83 -2.33
C ARG A 560 9.13 36.42 -0.99
N VAL A 561 8.52 37.53 -0.57
CA VAL A 561 8.86 38.15 0.71
C VAL A 561 8.49 37.24 1.88
N ILE A 562 7.34 36.56 1.82
CA ILE A 562 6.97 35.56 2.84
C ILE A 562 7.93 34.39 2.86
N GLU A 563 8.27 33.85 1.69
CA GLU A 563 9.11 32.66 1.53
C GLU A 563 10.61 32.87 1.76
N GLN A 564 11.11 34.10 1.61
CA GLN A 564 12.54 34.40 1.72
C GLN A 564 12.89 35.22 2.97
N SER A 565 11.95 36.01 3.48
CA SER A 565 12.24 37.02 4.52
C SER A 565 11.41 36.86 5.80
N CYS A 566 10.43 35.93 5.84
CA CYS A 566 9.62 35.71 7.03
C CYS A 566 10.01 34.45 7.78
N TRP A 567 10.03 34.55 9.11
CA TRP A 567 10.57 33.56 10.04
C TRP A 567 9.71 32.29 10.21
N ALA A 568 8.56 32.22 9.52
CA ALA A 568 7.64 31.09 9.53
C ALA A 568 6.71 31.09 8.30
N ALA A 569 7.28 31.07 7.08
CA ALA A 569 6.52 31.11 5.82
C ALA A 569 5.36 30.10 5.76
N ASP A 570 5.63 28.83 6.09
CA ASP A 570 4.63 27.74 6.13
C ASP A 570 3.47 28.04 7.09
N ALA A 571 3.77 28.59 8.27
CA ALA A 571 2.77 28.94 9.26
C ALA A 571 1.92 30.12 8.77
N MET A 572 2.52 31.11 8.11
CA MET A 572 1.82 32.27 7.57
C MET A 572 0.92 31.91 6.39
N LEU A 573 1.37 31.08 5.45
CA LEU A 573 0.55 30.62 4.32
C LEU A 573 -0.58 29.68 4.79
N SER A 574 -0.37 28.93 5.87
CA SER A 574 -1.44 28.12 6.47
C SER A 574 -2.59 28.94 7.08
N VAL A 575 -2.33 30.19 7.52
CA VAL A 575 -3.36 31.10 8.08
C VAL A 575 -4.39 31.51 7.03
N ILE A 576 -3.97 31.59 5.76
CA ILE A 576 -4.82 31.90 4.60
C ILE A 576 -5.30 30.65 3.85
N GLY A 577 -4.98 29.45 4.36
CA GLY A 577 -5.55 28.19 3.91
C GLY A 577 -4.68 27.35 2.96
N PHE A 578 -3.42 27.71 2.75
CA PHE A 578 -2.49 26.97 1.88
C PHE A 578 -1.63 25.97 2.66
N THR A 579 -1.30 24.83 2.04
CA THR A 579 -0.33 23.89 2.59
C THR A 579 1.11 24.33 2.31
N PRO A 580 2.11 23.82 3.06
CA PRO A 580 3.53 24.07 2.75
C PRO A 580 3.89 23.71 1.30
N GLU A 581 3.33 22.61 0.79
CA GLU A 581 3.55 22.17 -0.59
C GLU A 581 2.95 23.14 -1.61
N GLU A 582 1.80 23.75 -1.32
CA GLU A 582 1.21 24.81 -2.15
C GLU A 582 2.04 26.09 -2.11
N GLY A 583 2.63 26.43 -0.96
CA GLY A 583 3.57 27.55 -0.80
C GLY A 583 4.81 27.42 -1.68
N ASP A 584 5.44 26.23 -1.67
CA ASP A 584 6.58 25.90 -2.53
C ASP A 584 6.25 26.01 -4.02
N MET A 585 5.04 25.59 -4.43
CA MET A 585 4.57 25.73 -5.81
C MET A 585 4.42 27.19 -6.24
N LEU A 586 3.84 28.02 -5.37
CA LEU A 586 3.64 29.45 -5.62
C LEU A 586 4.97 30.20 -5.75
N LYS A 587 5.92 29.89 -4.87
CA LYS A 587 7.29 30.40 -4.96
C LYS A 587 7.95 30.03 -6.28
N GLY A 588 7.86 28.75 -6.65
CA GLY A 588 8.43 28.23 -7.89
C GLY A 588 7.84 28.89 -9.15
N TYR A 589 6.54 29.19 -9.16
CA TYR A 589 5.91 29.95 -10.23
C TYR A 589 6.45 31.38 -10.31
N CYS A 590 6.50 32.06 -9.18
CA CYS A 590 6.89 33.45 -9.11
C CYS A 590 8.36 33.65 -9.47
N ASP A 591 9.25 32.73 -9.11
CA ASP A 591 10.67 32.80 -9.45
C ASP A 591 10.98 32.52 -10.94
N ALA A 592 10.02 31.93 -11.68
CA ALA A 592 10.16 31.69 -13.11
C ALA A 592 9.90 32.95 -13.98
N GLY A 593 9.22 33.97 -13.45
CA GLY A 593 8.79 35.16 -14.20
C GLY A 593 9.81 36.31 -14.33
N ASP A 594 10.88 36.34 -13.53
CA ASP A 594 11.82 37.48 -13.45
C ASP A 594 13.06 37.36 -14.35
N GLY A 595 13.14 36.33 -15.20
CA GLY A 595 14.31 36.09 -16.05
C GLY A 595 14.53 37.10 -17.19
N ASP A 596 13.50 37.88 -17.55
CA ASP A 596 13.52 38.74 -18.75
C ASP A 596 13.63 40.25 -18.46
N ASP A 597 13.76 40.68 -17.20
CA ASP A 597 13.78 42.11 -16.85
C ASP A 597 15.19 42.74 -16.88
N ALA A 598 15.94 42.43 -17.95
CA ALA A 598 17.11 43.19 -18.38
C ALA A 598 16.88 43.81 -19.77
N GLY A 599 15.71 44.44 -19.98
CA GLY A 599 15.41 45.12 -21.23
C GLY A 599 14.01 45.71 -21.25
N GLY A 600 13.84 46.91 -20.67
CA GLY A 600 12.55 47.56 -20.51
C GLY A 600 11.72 47.65 -21.80
N ARG A 601 10.56 46.97 -21.81
CA ARG A 601 9.37 47.34 -22.58
C ARG A 601 8.12 47.05 -21.75
N GLN A 602 7.44 48.12 -21.32
CA GLN A 602 6.09 48.04 -20.76
C GLN A 602 5.14 47.50 -21.84
N HIS A 603 4.37 46.46 -21.53
CA HIS A 603 3.19 46.06 -22.30
C HIS A 603 1.96 46.25 -21.43
N GLY A 604 1.11 47.20 -21.82
CA GLY A 604 -0.16 47.48 -21.16
C GLY A 604 -1.17 46.34 -21.31
N PRO A 605 -2.26 46.34 -20.51
CA PRO A 605 -3.24 45.26 -20.50
C PRO A 605 -4.02 45.19 -21.83
N PRO A 606 -4.35 43.99 -22.33
CA PRO A 606 -5.24 43.83 -23.48
C PRO A 606 -6.69 44.22 -23.11
N PRO A 607 -7.50 44.69 -24.08
CA PRO A 607 -8.85 45.19 -23.82
C PRO A 607 -9.82 44.07 -23.36
N PRO A 608 -10.90 44.41 -22.63
CA PRO A 608 -11.88 43.44 -22.16
C PRO A 608 -12.65 42.85 -23.35
N HIS A 609 -12.62 41.52 -23.50
CA HIS A 609 -13.53 40.81 -24.37
C HIS A 609 -14.91 40.71 -23.70
N ALA A 610 -15.94 41.08 -24.46
CA ALA A 610 -17.34 41.18 -24.05
C ALA A 610 -17.91 39.85 -23.52
N ALA A 611 -18.72 39.96 -22.47
CA ALA A 611 -19.49 38.86 -21.91
C ALA A 611 -20.54 38.35 -22.91
N PRO A 612 -20.74 37.03 -23.05
CA PRO A 612 -21.99 36.50 -23.57
C PRO A 612 -23.06 36.56 -22.47
N VAL A 613 -24.17 37.18 -22.82
CA VAL A 613 -25.42 37.26 -22.05
C VAL A 613 -25.96 35.84 -21.80
N LEU A 614 -26.28 35.56 -20.53
CA LEU A 614 -26.92 34.33 -20.08
C LEU A 614 -28.43 34.57 -20.07
N ASP A 615 -29.16 34.12 -21.10
CA ASP A 615 -30.62 34.05 -21.05
C ASP A 615 -31.05 32.67 -20.51
N CYS A 616 -31.61 32.70 -19.31
CA CYS A 616 -32.30 31.59 -18.66
C CYS A 616 -33.72 31.46 -19.24
N VAL A 617 -34.08 30.32 -19.86
CA VAL A 617 -35.48 29.83 -19.88
C VAL A 617 -35.50 28.30 -19.92
N ALA A 618 -36.06 27.68 -18.88
CA ALA A 618 -36.67 26.34 -18.95
C ALA A 618 -38.13 26.50 -19.44
N PRO A 619 -38.75 25.49 -20.11
CA PRO A 619 -39.53 24.53 -19.33
C PRO A 619 -39.63 23.08 -19.91
N VAL A 620 -39.85 22.14 -18.99
CA VAL A 620 -40.51 20.82 -19.16
C VAL A 620 -42.04 21.07 -18.99
N PRO A 621 -43.06 20.33 -19.53
CA PRO A 621 -43.16 18.87 -19.72
C PRO A 621 -43.94 18.29 -20.95
N ALA A 622 -43.75 16.97 -21.12
CA ALA A 622 -44.72 15.91 -21.48
C ALA A 622 -45.58 15.97 -22.76
N ALA A 623 -45.45 14.93 -23.59
CA ALA A 623 -46.61 14.22 -24.14
C ALA A 623 -46.23 12.77 -24.55
N ARG A 624 -47.20 11.88 -24.36
CA ARG A 624 -47.14 10.42 -24.41
C ARG A 624 -48.00 9.94 -25.59
N LYS A 625 -47.71 8.73 -26.10
CA LYS A 625 -48.49 7.88 -27.04
C LYS A 625 -48.35 8.27 -28.53
N SER A 626 -48.36 7.38 -29.52
CA SER A 626 -48.95 6.03 -29.62
C SER A 626 -48.30 5.22 -30.76
N LEU A 627 -48.47 3.91 -30.67
CA LEU A 627 -48.27 2.83 -31.65
C LEU A 627 -48.62 3.16 -33.12
N ALA A 628 -47.91 2.50 -34.05
CA ALA A 628 -48.53 1.71 -35.12
C ALA A 628 -47.58 0.63 -35.68
N ARG A 629 -48.17 -0.56 -35.92
CA ARG A 629 -47.67 -1.75 -36.64
C ARG A 629 -47.45 -1.41 -38.14
N HIS A 630 -46.83 -2.16 -39.03
CA HIS A 630 -46.82 -3.60 -39.35
C HIS A 630 -45.71 -3.83 -40.40
N HIS A 631 -44.91 -4.89 -40.29
CA HIS A 631 -45.01 -6.12 -41.11
C HIS A 631 -43.93 -7.13 -40.74
#